data_AF-A0AAU5VQS9-F1
#
_entry.id   AF-A0AAU5VQS9-F1
#
_cell.length_a   1.000
_cell.length_b   1.000
_cell.length_c   1.000
_cell.angle_alpha   90.00
_cell.angle_beta   90.00
_cell.angle_gamma   90.00
#
_symmetry.space_group_name_H-M   'P 1'
#
loop_
_entity.id
_entity.type
_entity.pdbx_description
1 polymer ?
#
loop_
_entity_poly.entity_id
_entity_poly.type
_entity_poly.pdbx_seq_one_letter_code
_entity_poly.pdbx_strand_id
1 'polypeptide(L)'
;MTYTSGPHTGDKCTWANSCAGSASSVHDGDHLLVWDNSGDEHSVVLEYERSDVGGSDYTRDWNHYGKYAKLDVNMNIPEDGWITYRVCLGEYGSRQVLRDTCSSFFWESAG
;
A
#
# COMPACT_ATOMS: atom_id res chain seq x y z
N MET A 1 4.12 -22.20 -5.17
CA MET A 1 3.83 -20.75 -5.26
C MET A 1 2.51 -20.60 -6.00
N THR A 2 1.44 -20.38 -5.26
CA THR A 2 0.11 -20.16 -5.85
C THR A 2 0.05 -18.72 -6.29
N TYR A 3 0.21 -18.47 -7.59
CA TYR A 3 -0.08 -17.17 -8.18
C TYR A 3 -1.60 -17.02 -8.19
N THR A 4 -2.15 -16.33 -7.21
CA THR A 4 -3.57 -15.98 -7.21
C THR A 4 -3.76 -14.89 -8.27
N SER A 5 -4.03 -15.30 -9.50
CA SER A 5 -4.34 -14.38 -10.61
C SER A 5 -5.79 -13.93 -10.50
N GLY A 6 -5.99 -12.78 -9.87
CA GLY A 6 -7.30 -12.16 -9.72
C GLY A 6 -7.21 -10.83 -8.97
N PRO A 7 -8.22 -9.95 -9.12
CA PRO A 7 -8.27 -8.71 -8.37
C PRO A 7 -8.28 -9.02 -6.87
N HIS A 8 -7.29 -8.48 -6.15
CA HIS A 8 -7.31 -8.50 -4.70
C HIS A 8 -8.23 -7.39 -4.23
N THR A 9 -9.50 -7.73 -4.06
CA THR A 9 -10.46 -6.82 -3.43
C THR A 9 -10.38 -7.07 -1.93
N GLY A 10 -9.32 -6.56 -1.28
CA GLY A 10 -9.04 -6.79 0.14
C GLY A 10 -8.91 -5.50 0.95
N ASP A 11 -9.28 -5.62 2.23
CA ASP A 11 -9.33 -4.67 3.36
C ASP A 11 -9.33 -3.18 3.08
N LYS A 12 -8.25 -2.62 2.52
CA LYS A 12 -8.07 -1.19 2.28
C LYS A 12 -7.80 -0.90 0.81
N CYS A 13 -8.65 -0.08 0.18
CA CYS A 13 -8.56 0.26 -1.23
C CYS A 13 -8.25 1.75 -1.44
N THR A 14 -7.73 2.09 -2.63
CA THR A 14 -7.84 3.45 -3.20
C THR A 14 -9.31 3.94 -3.16
N TRP A 15 -9.54 5.25 -3.21
CA TRP A 15 -10.85 5.90 -2.95
C TRP A 15 -12.08 5.13 -3.48
N ALA A 16 -13.16 5.19 -2.69
CA ALA A 16 -14.25 4.23 -2.49
C ALA A 16 -14.99 3.59 -3.70
N ASN A 17 -14.71 4.00 -4.95
CA ASN A 17 -15.51 3.59 -6.11
C ASN A 17 -14.73 2.83 -7.19
N SER A 18 -13.40 2.68 -7.09
CA SER A 18 -12.62 1.97 -8.11
C SER A 18 -11.80 0.78 -7.61
N CYS A 19 -11.36 0.77 -6.33
CA CYS A 19 -10.38 -0.18 -5.78
C CYS A 19 -9.29 -0.60 -6.78
N ALA A 20 -8.79 0.38 -7.54
CA ALA A 20 -7.77 0.17 -8.57
C ALA A 20 -6.44 -0.27 -7.96
N GLY A 21 -6.16 0.14 -6.72
CA GLY A 21 -5.13 -0.44 -5.87
C GLY A 21 -5.70 -0.88 -4.52
N SER A 22 -5.07 -1.89 -3.92
CA SER A 22 -5.42 -2.37 -2.58
C SER A 22 -4.20 -2.68 -1.73
N ALA A 23 -4.38 -2.65 -0.41
CA ALA A 23 -3.40 -3.13 0.55
C ALA A 23 -4.07 -3.93 1.68
N SER A 24 -3.31 -4.87 2.24
CA SER A 24 -3.66 -5.59 3.46
C SER A 24 -2.45 -5.62 4.39
N SER A 25 -2.69 -5.33 5.68
CA SER A 25 -1.73 -5.56 6.75
C SER A 25 -1.76 -7.02 7.19
N VAL A 26 -0.59 -7.60 7.39
CA VAL A 26 -0.41 -8.93 7.97
C VAL A 26 0.40 -8.72 9.25
N HIS A 27 -0.27 -8.92 10.39
CA HIS A 27 0.32 -8.74 11.72
C HIS A 27 1.46 -9.74 12.00
N ASP A 28 1.41 -10.95 11.43
CA ASP A 28 2.50 -11.91 11.56
C ASP A 28 3.67 -11.49 10.64
N GLY A 29 4.62 -10.74 11.21
CA GLY A 29 5.82 -10.23 10.53
C GLY A 29 5.75 -8.79 10.01
N ASP A 30 4.72 -8.02 10.38
CA ASP A 30 4.52 -6.62 9.98
C ASP A 30 4.62 -6.36 8.47
N HIS A 31 3.90 -7.16 7.68
CA HIS A 31 3.91 -7.00 6.24
C HIS A 31 2.74 -6.13 5.77
N LEU A 32 3.02 -5.22 4.85
CA LEU A 32 1.97 -4.62 4.01
C LEU A 32 2.07 -5.19 2.61
N LEU A 33 1.04 -5.93 2.25
CA LEU A 33 0.89 -6.51 0.94
C LEU A 33 0.10 -5.54 0.06
N VAL A 34 0.59 -5.24 -1.15
CA VAL A 34 0.02 -4.21 -2.03
C VAL A 34 -0.20 -4.79 -3.43
N TRP A 35 -1.38 -4.52 -4.01
CA TRP A 35 -1.77 -5.04 -5.33
C TRP A 35 -2.35 -3.97 -6.24
N ASP A 36 -2.01 -4.05 -7.52
CA ASP A 36 -2.70 -3.38 -8.63
C ASP A 36 -3.85 -4.27 -9.14
N ASN A 37 -5.07 -3.75 -9.09
CA ASN A 37 -6.30 -4.44 -9.50
C ASN A 37 -6.82 -3.98 -10.87
N SER A 38 -6.43 -2.79 -11.34
CA SER A 38 -7.02 -2.14 -12.51
C SER A 38 -6.22 -2.44 -13.77
N GLY A 39 -4.88 -2.36 -13.69
CA GLY A 39 -4.00 -2.38 -14.86
C GLY A 39 -4.25 -1.21 -15.82
N ASP A 40 -4.56 -0.05 -15.25
CA ASP A 40 -4.82 1.23 -15.94
C ASP A 40 -3.53 2.03 -16.20
N GLU A 41 -2.39 1.33 -16.25
CA GLU A 41 -1.05 1.87 -16.44
C GLU A 41 -0.55 2.72 -15.25
N HIS A 42 -1.35 2.90 -14.20
CA HIS A 42 -0.91 3.50 -12.95
C HIS A 42 -0.21 2.48 -12.05
N SER A 43 0.69 2.98 -11.20
CA SER A 43 1.27 2.21 -10.11
C SER A 43 0.50 2.41 -8.82
N VAL A 44 0.43 1.39 -7.98
CA VAL A 44 -0.15 1.52 -6.65
C VAL A 44 0.92 2.04 -5.69
N VAL A 45 0.57 3.07 -4.94
CA VAL A 45 1.45 3.73 -3.98
C VAL A 45 0.92 3.47 -2.57
N LEU A 46 1.79 2.94 -1.73
CA LEU A 46 1.58 2.87 -0.30
C LEU A 46 2.32 4.05 0.33
N GLU A 47 1.57 5.00 0.90
CA GLU A 47 2.16 6.10 1.66
C GLU A 47 1.95 5.87 3.16
N TYR A 48 3.01 5.99 3.95
CA TYR A 48 2.93 5.67 5.37
C TYR A 48 3.93 6.42 6.25
N GLU A 49 3.58 6.49 7.53
CA GLU A 49 4.40 6.94 8.65
C GLU A 49 4.47 5.80 9.67
N ARG A 50 5.62 5.67 10.34
CA ARG A 50 5.86 4.65 11.36
C ARG A 50 6.33 5.30 12.65
N SER A 51 6.05 4.65 13.77
CA SER A 51 6.47 5.10 15.10
C SER A 51 7.99 5.15 15.30
N ASP A 52 8.74 4.31 14.58
CA ASP A 52 10.18 4.11 14.73
C ASP A 52 11.03 4.85 13.69
N VAL A 53 10.40 5.45 12.68
CA VAL A 53 11.05 6.24 11.62
C VAL A 53 10.63 7.70 11.76
N GLY A 54 11.58 8.57 12.11
CA GLY A 54 11.35 10.02 12.13
C GLY A 54 11.39 10.63 10.74
N GLY A 55 10.56 11.66 10.49
CA GLY A 55 10.52 12.39 9.23
C GLY A 55 9.45 13.48 9.22
N SER A 56 9.49 14.36 8.22
CA SER A 56 8.44 15.36 7.96
C SER A 56 7.63 15.07 6.69
N ASP A 57 7.88 13.93 6.02
CA ASP A 57 7.16 13.47 4.84
C ASP A 57 6.91 11.96 4.95
N TYR A 58 5.88 11.49 4.23
CA TYR A 58 5.52 10.08 4.16
C TYR A 58 6.58 9.26 3.43
N THR A 59 6.85 8.05 3.93
CA THR A 59 7.56 7.03 3.15
C THR A 59 6.63 6.49 2.07
N ARG A 60 7.19 6.12 0.90
CA ARG A 60 6.40 5.69 -0.26
C ARG A 60 6.97 4.41 -0.88
N ASP A 61 6.16 3.36 -0.88
CA ASP A 61 6.42 2.14 -1.63
C ASP A 61 5.55 2.06 -2.87
N TRP A 62 6.13 1.59 -3.98
CA TRP A 62 5.51 1.63 -5.30
C TRP A 62 5.41 0.24 -5.89
N ASN A 63 4.19 -0.28 -5.96
CA ASN A 63 3.91 -1.45 -6.78
C ASN A 63 3.76 -1.02 -8.25
N HIS A 64 4.87 -1.09 -8.96
CA HIS A 64 4.99 -0.77 -10.40
C HIS A 64 5.11 -2.03 -11.26
N TYR A 65 4.83 -3.21 -10.69
CA TYR A 65 4.99 -4.51 -11.35
C TYR A 65 3.81 -4.85 -12.28
N GLY A 66 2.78 -4.02 -12.29
CA GLY A 66 1.59 -4.14 -13.13
C GLY A 66 0.48 -5.01 -12.53
N LYS A 67 -0.58 -5.18 -13.32
CA LYS A 67 -1.83 -5.81 -12.89
C LYS A 67 -1.64 -7.16 -12.20
N TYR A 68 -2.25 -7.30 -11.03
CA TYR A 68 -2.26 -8.47 -10.14
C TYR A 68 -0.91 -8.87 -9.55
N ALA A 69 0.16 -8.14 -9.84
CA ALA A 69 1.42 -8.33 -9.15
C ALA A 69 1.30 -7.86 -7.70
N LYS A 70 1.91 -8.62 -6.79
CA LYS A 70 1.98 -8.30 -5.37
C LYS A 70 3.33 -7.69 -5.04
N LEU A 71 3.33 -6.52 -4.43
CA LEU A 71 4.46 -6.01 -3.66
C LEU A 71 4.27 -6.44 -2.20
N ASP A 72 5.35 -6.95 -1.61
CA ASP A 72 5.41 -7.33 -0.20
C ASP A 72 6.38 -6.38 0.50
N VAL A 73 5.84 -5.48 1.32
CA VAL A 73 6.62 -4.53 2.09
C VAL A 73 6.76 -5.06 3.51
N ASN A 74 7.92 -5.65 3.80
CA ASN A 74 8.29 -6.02 5.16
C ASN A 74 8.63 -4.75 5.96
N MET A 75 7.77 -4.40 6.92
CA MET A 75 7.98 -3.21 7.73
C MET A 75 8.92 -3.47 8.89
N ASN A 76 8.90 -4.66 9.50
CA ASN A 76 9.73 -5.00 10.68
C ASN A 76 9.68 -3.88 11.73
N ILE A 77 8.48 -3.60 12.22
CA ILE A 77 8.21 -2.52 13.18
C ILE A 77 8.44 -3.10 14.58
N PRO A 78 8.95 -2.32 15.56
CA PRO A 78 8.97 -2.77 16.95
C PRO A 78 7.56 -3.17 17.44
N GLU A 79 7.43 -4.21 18.28
CA GLU A 79 6.13 -4.75 18.73
C GLU A 79 5.22 -3.71 19.44
N ASP A 80 5.80 -2.67 20.06
CA ASP A 80 5.08 -1.55 20.68
C ASP A 80 4.82 -0.38 19.72
N GLY A 81 5.19 -0.56 18.46
CA GLY A 81 5.10 0.43 17.41
C GLY A 81 3.75 0.46 16.71
N TRP A 82 3.65 1.41 15.79
CA TRP A 82 2.45 1.62 14.98
C TRP A 82 2.82 2.08 13.58
N ILE A 83 1.85 1.91 12.68
CA ILE A 83 1.90 2.45 11.32
C ILE A 83 0.60 3.19 11.01
N THR A 84 0.72 4.34 10.34
CA THR A 84 -0.40 4.98 9.65
C THR A 84 -0.13 4.97 8.16
N TYR A 85 -1.03 4.42 7.36
CA TYR A 85 -0.83 4.29 5.92
C TYR A 85 -2.08 4.60 5.12
N ARG A 86 -1.91 4.88 3.83
CA ARG A 86 -2.98 4.98 2.85
C ARG A 86 -2.55 4.40 1.51
N VAL A 87 -3.53 4.04 0.70
CA VAL A 87 -3.32 3.49 -0.64
C VAL A 87 -3.73 4.54 -1.67
N CYS A 88 -2.84 4.85 -2.60
CA CYS A 88 -3.06 5.78 -3.70
C CYS A 88 -2.69 5.12 -5.04
N LEU A 89 -3.07 5.75 -6.14
CA LEU A 89 -2.44 5.56 -7.44
C LEU A 89 -1.35 6.61 -7.66
N GLY A 90 -0.44 6.33 -8.58
CA GLY A 90 0.65 7.22 -8.92
C GLY A 90 1.37 6.85 -10.21
N GLU A 91 2.14 7.80 -10.71
CA GLU A 91 3.03 7.63 -11.84
C GLU A 91 4.44 7.31 -11.35
N TYR A 92 4.87 6.05 -11.48
CA TYR A 92 6.18 5.61 -10.99
C TYR A 92 7.35 6.33 -11.65
N GLY A 93 7.24 6.63 -12.95
CA GLY A 93 8.30 7.31 -13.71
C GLY A 93 8.58 8.73 -13.21
N SER A 94 7.52 9.52 -12.98
CA SER A 94 7.64 10.90 -12.47
C SER A 94 7.64 10.99 -10.94
N ARG A 95 7.40 9.87 -10.24
CA ARG A 95 7.19 9.80 -8.79
C ARG A 95 6.07 10.71 -8.30
N GLN A 96 5.03 10.85 -9.12
CA GLN A 96 3.87 11.66 -8.82
C GLN A 96 2.78 10.81 -8.18
N VAL A 97 2.33 11.18 -6.98
CA VAL A 97 1.16 10.57 -6.34
C VAL A 97 -0.10 11.29 -6.84
N LEU A 98 -1.08 10.53 -7.33
CA LEU A 98 -2.39 11.04 -7.73
C LEU A 98 -3.26 11.20 -6.47
N ARG A 99 -3.18 12.37 -5.83
CA ARG A 99 -3.72 12.61 -4.48
C ARG A 99 -5.23 12.39 -4.36
N ASP A 100 -5.97 12.58 -5.44
CA ASP A 100 -7.41 12.38 -5.55
C ASP A 100 -7.83 10.90 -5.58
N THR A 101 -6.88 10.00 -5.83
CA THR A 101 -7.10 8.54 -5.81
C THR A 101 -6.82 7.92 -4.44
N CYS A 102 -6.22 8.69 -3.53
CA CYS A 102 -5.81 8.23 -2.22
C CYS A 102 -7.01 7.87 -1.34
N SER A 103 -6.89 6.79 -0.59
CA SER A 103 -7.76 6.48 0.53
C SER A 103 -7.59 7.47 1.70
N SER A 104 -8.49 7.41 2.66
CA SER A 104 -8.21 7.88 4.02
C SER A 104 -7.01 7.13 4.61
N PHE A 105 -6.39 7.71 5.63
CA PHE A 105 -5.38 6.99 6.41
C PHE A 105 -6.02 5.91 7.29
N PHE A 106 -5.32 4.79 7.40
CA PHE A 106 -5.59 3.68 8.29
C PHE A 106 -4.49 3.60 9.32
N TRP A 107 -4.83 3.21 10.55
CA TRP A 107 -3.90 3.03 11.66
C TRP A 107 -3.90 1.56 12.04
N GLU A 108 -2.73 0.98 12.28
CA GLU A 108 -2.54 -0.39 12.77
C GLU A 108 -1.43 -0.45 13.82
N SER A 109 -1.58 -1.33 14.82
CA SER A 109 -0.50 -1.70 15.76
C SER A 109 0.43 -2.75 15.14
N ALA A 110 1.70 -2.73 15.52
CA ALA A 110 2.70 -3.73 15.14
C ALA A 110 2.67 -5.01 16.04
N GLY A 111 1.62 -5.19 16.83
CA GLY A 111 1.45 -6.30 17.77
C GLY A 111 0.00 -6.77 17.84
#